data_AF-A0A1X6YM62-F1
#
_entry.id   AF-A0A1X6YM62-F1
#
_cell.length_a   1.000
_cell.length_b   1.000
_cell.length_c   1.000
_cell.angle_alpha   90.00
_cell.angle_beta   90.00
_cell.angle_gamma   90.00
#
_symmetry.space_group_name_H-M   'P 1'
#
loop_
_entity.id
_entity.type
_entity.pdbx_description
1 polymer ?
#
loop_
_entity_poly.entity_id
_entity_poly.type
_entity_poly.pdbx_seq_one_letter_code
_entity_poly.pdbx_strand_id
1 'polypeptide(L)'
;MKPPLTDRLAELLATERTALLSGRLADLGPMLDTKTALVEALSTQSQNRGALAAIEADLARNARLYEAALAGLREGEARAAALRRVEGGFATYDRNGRPRPAATAAAPALRRGA
;
A
#
# COMPACT_ATOMS: atom_id res chain seq x y z
N MET A 1 -0.53 16.90 -31.63
CA MET A 1 0.93 16.94 -31.37
C MET A 1 1.20 16.03 -30.18
N LYS A 2 2.17 15.11 -30.23
CA LYS A 2 2.48 14.25 -29.08
C LYS A 2 3.16 15.11 -28.01
N PRO A 3 2.74 15.07 -26.73
CA PRO A 3 3.38 15.86 -25.67
C PRO A 3 4.87 15.46 -25.52
N PRO A 4 5.73 16.40 -25.11
CA PRO A 4 7.14 16.10 -24.89
C PRO A 4 7.30 15.01 -23.83
N LEU A 5 8.42 14.30 -23.87
CA LEU A 5 8.68 13.18 -22.98
C LEU A 5 8.67 13.59 -21.50
N THR A 6 9.09 14.82 -21.21
CA THR A 6 9.06 15.40 -19.86
C THR A 6 7.64 15.51 -19.31
N ASP A 7 6.69 15.98 -20.11
CA ASP A 7 5.31 16.17 -19.69
C ASP A 7 4.62 14.82 -19.49
N ARG A 8 4.90 13.86 -20.38
CA ARG A 8 4.39 12.48 -20.23
C ARG A 8 4.89 11.81 -18.95
N LEU A 9 6.16 12.03 -18.59
CA LEU A 9 6.69 11.52 -17.34
C LEU A 9 6.07 12.25 -16.14
N ALA A 10 5.90 13.57 -16.20
CA ALA A 10 5.26 14.35 -15.15
C ALA A 10 3.80 13.88 -14.90
N GLU A 11 3.01 13.65 -15.96
CA GLU A 11 1.65 13.10 -15.87
C GLU A 11 1.63 11.70 -15.23
N LEU A 12 2.60 10.85 -15.59
CA LEU A 12 2.74 9.52 -14.99
C LEU A 12 3.06 9.62 -13.49
N LEU A 13 3.99 10.50 -13.10
CA LEU A 13 4.36 10.72 -11.70
C LEU A 13 3.20 11.33 -10.89
N ALA A 14 2.37 12.19 -11.48
CA ALA A 14 1.17 12.72 -10.86
C ALA A 14 0.10 11.62 -10.63
N THR A 15 0.00 10.68 -11.58
CA THR A 15 -0.88 9.52 -11.45
C THR A 15 -0.39 8.58 -10.34
N GLU A 16 0.91 8.29 -10.28
CA GLU A 16 1.52 7.49 -9.21
C GLU A 16 1.23 8.11 -7.84
N ARG A 17 1.41 9.42 -7.72
CA ARG A 17 1.12 10.17 -6.50
C ARG A 17 -0.33 9.99 -6.06
N THR A 18 -1.26 10.08 -6.99
CA THR A 18 -2.69 9.94 -6.69
C THR A 18 -3.01 8.54 -6.19
N ALA A 19 -2.44 7.50 -6.82
CA ALA A 19 -2.60 6.12 -6.39
C ALA A 19 -1.98 5.88 -5.00
N LEU A 20 -0.78 6.40 -4.74
CA LEU A 20 -0.11 6.33 -3.44
C LEU A 20 -0.93 6.97 -2.32
N LEU A 21 -1.41 8.20 -2.53
CA LEU A 21 -2.23 8.92 -1.54
C LEU A 21 -3.60 8.27 -1.33
N SER A 22 -4.13 7.59 -2.35
CA SER A 22 -5.41 6.87 -2.28
C SER A 22 -5.27 5.44 -1.74
N GLY A 23 -4.05 4.97 -1.47
CA GLY A 23 -3.78 3.59 -1.06
C GLY A 23 -4.03 2.54 -2.15
N ARG A 24 -4.19 2.93 -3.41
CA ARG A 24 -4.41 2.03 -4.55
C ARG A 24 -3.07 1.50 -5.08
N LEU A 25 -2.36 0.74 -4.25
CA LEU A 25 -1.01 0.28 -4.57
C LEU A 25 -0.96 -0.70 -5.75
N ALA A 26 -2.05 -1.42 -6.02
CA ALA A 26 -2.17 -2.31 -7.17
C ALA A 26 -2.07 -1.56 -8.51
N ASP A 27 -2.47 -0.29 -8.55
CA ASP A 27 -2.43 0.54 -9.76
C ASP A 27 -0.98 0.90 -10.16
N LEU A 28 -0.02 0.78 -9.24
CA LEU A 28 1.37 1.21 -9.44
C LEU A 28 2.19 0.21 -10.26
N GLY A 29 1.89 -1.08 -10.15
CA GLY A 29 2.62 -2.14 -10.87
C GLY A 29 2.66 -1.94 -12.39
N PRO A 30 1.50 -1.78 -13.05
CA PRO A 30 1.43 -1.53 -14.49
C PRO A 30 2.15 -0.25 -14.98
N MET A 31 2.42 0.69 -14.08
CA MET A 31 3.07 1.97 -14.43
C MET A 31 4.59 1.85 -14.55
N LEU A 32 5.19 0.80 -13.98
CA LEU A 32 6.64 0.62 -13.90
C LEU A 32 7.31 0.52 -15.28
N ASP A 33 6.75 -0.28 -16.18
CA ASP A 33 7.30 -0.49 -17.52
C ASP A 33 7.27 0.82 -18.33
N THR A 34 6.15 1.55 -18.23
CA THR A 34 5.98 2.85 -18.91
C THR A 34 6.96 3.88 -18.35
N LYS A 35 7.16 3.91 -17.03
CA LYS A 35 8.12 4.81 -16.38
C LYS A 35 9.55 4.53 -16.84
N THR A 36 9.93 3.26 -16.87
CA THR A 36 11.27 2.81 -17.29
C THR A 36 11.55 3.23 -18.73
N ALA A 37 10.61 2.96 -19.64
CA ALA A 37 10.74 3.35 -21.05
C ALA A 37 10.83 4.87 -21.26
N LEU A 38 10.07 5.65 -20.47
CA LEU A 38 10.13 7.11 -20.55
C LEU A 38 11.46 7.67 -20.03
N VAL A 39 12.00 7.12 -18.94
CA VAL A 39 13.30 7.52 -18.39
C VAL A 39 14.43 7.18 -19.37
N GLU A 40 14.40 6.02 -19.99
CA GLU A 40 15.38 5.62 -21.02
C GLU A 40 15.29 6.49 -22.28
N ALA A 41 14.06 6.84 -22.70
CA ALA A 41 13.87 7.78 -23.81
C ALA A 41 14.34 9.20 -23.48
N LEU A 42 14.28 9.60 -22.21
CA LEU A 42 14.78 10.90 -21.74
C LEU A 42 16.31 10.92 -21.63
N SER A 43 16.95 9.82 -21.24
CA SER A 43 18.42 9.76 -21.11
C SER A 43 19.14 9.81 -22.45
N THR A 44 18.47 9.41 -23.53
CA THR A 44 19.00 9.41 -24.91
C THR A 44 18.82 10.74 -25.63
N GLN A 45 18.09 11.70 -25.05
CA GLN A 45 17.76 12.99 -25.68
C GLN A 45 18.28 14.17 -24.86
N SER A 46 18.70 15.23 -25.55
CA SER A 46 18.95 16.53 -24.94
C SER A 46 17.64 17.10 -24.38
N GLN A 47 17.57 17.29 -23.06
CA GLN A 47 16.40 17.83 -22.37
C GLN A 47 16.72 19.18 -21.72
N ASN A 48 15.69 20.01 -21.57
CA ASN A 48 15.79 21.24 -20.82
C ASN A 48 16.09 20.95 -19.33
N ARG A 49 17.16 21.54 -18.80
CA ARG A 49 17.56 21.40 -17.39
C ARG A 49 16.44 21.75 -16.40
N GLY A 50 15.64 22.77 -16.69
CA GLY A 50 14.52 23.17 -15.83
C GLY A 50 13.43 22.09 -15.75
N ALA A 51 13.13 21.46 -16.89
CA ALA A 51 12.16 20.37 -16.94
C ALA A 51 12.67 19.11 -16.20
N LEU A 52 13.97 18.80 -16.33
CA LEU A 52 14.59 17.70 -15.58
C LEU A 52 14.56 17.94 -14.06
N ALA A 53 14.84 19.17 -13.60
CA ALA A 53 14.78 19.50 -12.18
C ALA A 53 13.37 19.34 -11.59
N ALA A 54 12.33 19.68 -12.36
CA ALA A 54 10.95 19.46 -11.94
C ALA A 54 10.63 17.95 -11.79
N ILE A 55 11.05 17.13 -12.75
CA ILE A 55 10.88 15.67 -12.71
C ILE A 55 11.63 15.06 -11.52
N GLU A 56 12.84 15.52 -11.24
CA GLU A 56 13.63 15.06 -10.09
C GLU A 56 12.90 15.34 -8.76
N ALA A 57 12.31 16.53 -8.62
CA ALA A 57 11.51 16.88 -7.46
C ALA A 57 10.24 16.01 -7.33
N ASP A 58 9.58 15.69 -8.45
CA ASP A 58 8.43 14.78 -8.47
C ASP A 58 8.83 13.34 -8.06
N LEU A 59 9.94 12.83 -8.58
CA LEU A 59 10.48 11.52 -8.22
C LEU A 59 10.84 11.45 -6.74
N ALA A 60 11.55 12.43 -6.21
CA ALA A 60 11.95 12.47 -4.81
C ALA A 60 10.74 12.49 -3.87
N ARG A 61 9.67 13.20 -4.24
CA ARG A 61 8.41 13.20 -3.50
C ARG A 61 7.73 11.83 -3.54
N ASN A 62 7.61 11.22 -4.72
CA ASN A 62 6.98 9.91 -4.84
C ASN A 62 7.77 8.84 -4.06
N ALA A 63 9.10 8.89 -4.07
CA ALA A 63 9.94 7.99 -3.27
C ALA A 63 9.62 8.06 -1.77
N ARG A 64 9.47 9.27 -1.20
CA ARG A 64 9.05 9.44 0.20
C ARG A 64 7.65 8.88 0.47
N LEU A 65 6.73 9.04 -0.48
CA LEU A 65 5.37 8.47 -0.36
C LEU A 65 5.39 6.94 -0.40
N TYR A 66 6.23 6.33 -1.24
CA TYR A 66 6.43 4.88 -1.26
C TYR A 66 6.96 4.38 0.08
N GLU A 67 7.98 5.03 0.64
CA GLU A 67 8.53 4.68 1.96
C GLU A 67 7.47 4.77 3.05
N ALA A 68 6.70 5.86 3.07
CA ALA A 68 5.61 6.04 4.02
C ALA A 68 4.51 4.99 3.87
N ALA A 69 4.11 4.65 2.64
CA ALA A 69 3.11 3.62 2.37
C ALA A 69 3.57 2.23 2.84
N LEU A 70 4.85 1.89 2.59
CA LEU A 70 5.45 0.64 3.06
C LEU A 70 5.53 0.56 4.59
N ALA A 71 5.87 1.67 5.26
CA ALA A 71 5.86 1.74 6.72
C ALA A 71 4.45 1.50 7.28
N GLY A 72 3.43 2.15 6.69
CA GLY A 72 2.04 1.97 7.10
C GLY A 72 1.52 0.55 6.89
N LEU A 73 1.91 -0.11 5.78
CA LEU A 73 1.55 -1.51 5.54
C LEU A 73 2.12 -2.44 6.62
N ARG A 74 3.41 -2.28 6.95
CA ARG A 74 4.09 -3.07 7.99
C ARG A 74 3.44 -2.88 9.37
N GLU A 75 3.06 -1.64 9.70
CA GLU A 75 2.35 -1.36 10.95
C GLU A 75 0.97 -2.03 10.97
N GLY A 76 0.23 -1.97 9.85
CA GLY A 76 -1.05 -2.66 9.70
C GLY A 76 -0.93 -4.17 9.88
N GLU A 77 0.08 -4.79 9.26
CA GLU A 77 0.39 -6.22 9.42
C GLU A 77 0.70 -6.58 10.88
N ALA A 78 1.51 -5.76 11.57
CA ALA A 78 1.83 -5.96 12.97
C ALA A 78 0.58 -5.90 13.86
N ARG A 79 -0.32 -4.94 13.62
CA ARG A 79 -1.61 -4.83 14.34
C ARG A 79 -2.52 -6.03 14.07
N ALA A 80 -2.65 -6.46 12.82
CA ALA A 80 -3.45 -7.63 12.47
C ALA A 80 -2.90 -8.91 13.11
N ALA A 81 -1.58 -9.07 13.16
CA ALA A 81 -0.94 -10.19 13.85
C ALA A 81 -1.17 -10.15 15.37
N ALA A 82 -1.15 -8.96 15.99
CA ALA A 82 -1.44 -8.81 17.41
C ALA A 82 -2.89 -9.20 17.75
N LEU A 83 -3.86 -8.78 16.93
CA LEU A 83 -5.27 -9.16 17.10
C LEU A 83 -5.47 -10.68 17.00
N ARG A 84 -4.88 -11.34 15.99
CA ARG A 84 -4.93 -12.81 15.87
C ARG A 84 -4.37 -13.53 17.10
N ARG A 85 -3.31 -12.98 17.73
CA ARG A 85 -2.73 -13.54 18.97
C ARG A 85 -3.68 -13.41 20.16
N VAL A 86 -4.41 -12.28 20.27
CA VAL A 86 -5.40 -12.06 21.33
C VAL A 86 -6.58 -13.03 21.17
N GLU A 87 -7.07 -13.22 19.94
CA GLU A 87 -8.17 -14.17 19.66
C GLU A 87 -7.81 -15.62 19.99
N GLY A 88 -6.57 -16.05 19.73
CA GLY A 88 -6.08 -17.37 20.13
C GLY A 88 -5.70 -17.51 21.61
N GLY A 89 -5.60 -16.39 22.33
CA GLY A 89 -5.06 -16.30 23.70
C GLY A 89 -6.11 -16.08 24.79
N PHE A 90 -7.39 -15.89 24.45
CA PHE A 90 -8.47 -15.96 25.44
C PHE A 90 -8.59 -17.41 25.93
N ALA A 91 -7.78 -17.80 26.91
CA ALA A 91 -8.04 -18.99 27.70
C ALA A 91 -8.99 -18.59 28.82
N THR A 92 -10.29 -18.92 28.69
CA THR A 92 -11.20 -18.83 29.83
C THR A 92 -10.73 -19.81 30.91
N TYR A 93 -10.33 -19.28 32.06
CA TYR A 93 -10.05 -20.08 33.24
C TYR A 93 -11.33 -20.83 33.62
N ASP A 94 -11.21 -22.14 33.83
CA ASP A 94 -12.31 -22.90 34.42
C ASP A 94 -12.48 -22.54 35.92
N ARG A 95 -13.56 -23.02 36.53
CA ARG A 95 -13.86 -22.85 37.97
C ARG A 95 -12.76 -23.38 38.91
N ASN A 96 -11.78 -24.13 38.39
CA ASN A 96 -10.67 -24.70 39.13
C ASN A 96 -9.33 -23.99 38.82
N GLY A 97 -9.36 -22.85 38.12
CA GLY A 97 -8.18 -22.04 37.80
C GLY A 97 -7.28 -22.59 36.70
N ARG A 98 -7.72 -23.60 35.93
CA ARG A 98 -6.92 -24.16 34.83
C ARG A 98 -7.19 -23.40 33.53
N PRO A 99 -6.15 -23.04 32.76
CA PRO A 99 -6.34 -22.39 31.46
C PRO A 99 -7.00 -23.38 30.50
N ARG A 100 -8.19 -23.03 30.03
CA ARG A 100 -8.88 -23.76 28.95
C ARG A 100 -9.03 -22.81 27.77
N PRO A 101 -8.66 -23.19 26.53
CA PRO A 101 -8.91 -22.36 25.37
C PRO A 101 -10.39 -21.96 25.37
N ALA A 102 -10.70 -20.67 25.25
CA ALA A 102 -12.08 -20.23 25.15
C ALA A 102 -12.66 -20.90 23.90
N ALA A 103 -13.75 -21.65 24.10
CA ALA A 103 -14.56 -22.08 22.99
C ALA A 103 -15.03 -20.81 22.28
N THR A 104 -14.58 -20.60 21.05
CA THR A 104 -15.19 -19.63 20.16
C THR A 104 -16.64 -20.09 20.00
N ALA A 105 -17.56 -19.38 20.66
CA ALA A 105 -18.96 -19.72 20.62
C ALA A 105 -19.44 -19.56 19.18
N ALA A 106 -19.54 -20.67 18.44
CA ALA A 106 -20.37 -20.73 17.26
C ALA A 106 -21.77 -20.29 17.67
N ALA A 107 -22.28 -19.24 17.02
CA ALA A 107 -23.58 -18.65 17.31
C ALA A 107 -24.65 -19.75 17.42
N PRO A 108 -25.43 -19.83 18.52
CA PRO A 108 -26.49 -20.81 18.61
C PRO A 108 -27.57 -20.43 17.59
N ALA A 109 -27.82 -21.33 16.64
CA ALA A 109 -28.97 -21.26 15.75
C ALA A 109 -30.23 -21.27 16.63
N LEU A 110 -30.87 -20.09 16.72
CA LEU A 110 -32.18 -19.90 17.32
C LEU A 110 -33.21 -20.77 16.57
N ARG A 111 -33.44 -22.01 17.03
CA ARG A 111 -34.67 -22.74 16.69
C ARG A 111 -35.82 -22.15 17.51
N ARG A 112 -36.63 -21.31 16.87
CA ARG A 112 -37.97 -20.98 17.36
C ARG A 112 -38.89 -22.19 17.15
N GLY A 113 -39.49 -22.65 18.25
CA GLY A 113 -40.84 -23.22 18.39
C GLY A 113 -41.33 -24.33 17.46
N ALA A 114 -41.74 -25.45 18.05
CA ALA A 114 -43.15 -25.86 18.13
C ALA A 114 -43.30 -26.88 19.27
#